data_AF-A0A1G7ZHU2-F1
#
_entry.id   AF-A0A1G7ZHU2-F1
#
_cell.length_a   1.000
_cell.length_b   1.000
_cell.length_c   1.000
_cell.angle_alpha   90.00
_cell.angle_beta   90.00
_cell.angle_gamma   90.00
#
_symmetry.space_group_name_H-M   'P 1'
#
loop_
_entity.id
_entity.type
_entity.pdbx_description
1 polymer ?
#
loop_
_entity_poly.entity_id
_entity_poly.type
_entity_poly.pdbx_seq_one_letter_code
_entity_poly.pdbx_strand_id
1 'polypeptide(L)'
;MKKEISIKKTLIIKILKSFIISLLIFFILEHFGEFNYKEYFWGKYVVYNTLTSNDVYSDNLLLSDIKYPVNGYFETYSEKFPYYFQATIEDILYIFALTIILTLIITFNEKFKFKIN
;
A
#
# COMPACT_ATOMS: atom_id res chain seq x y z
N MET A 1 32.67 -13.06 -24.26
CA MET A 1 31.29 -13.18 -24.77
C MET A 1 30.34 -12.41 -23.88
N LYS A 2 29.57 -11.45 -24.42
CA LYS A 2 28.49 -10.79 -23.67
C LYS A 2 27.31 -11.76 -23.56
N LYS A 3 26.75 -11.92 -22.36
CA LYS A 3 25.49 -12.65 -22.16
C LYS A 3 24.36 -11.63 -22.27
N GLU A 4 23.43 -11.85 -23.20
CA GLU A 4 22.24 -11.02 -23.36
C GLU A 4 21.02 -11.75 -22.77
N ILE A 5 20.20 -11.04 -22.01
CA ILE A 5 18.96 -11.56 -21.43
C ILE A 5 17.80 -11.01 -22.27
N SER A 6 17.08 -11.90 -22.95
CA SER A 6 15.86 -11.54 -23.69
C SER A 6 14.65 -11.64 -22.77
N ILE A 7 14.04 -10.50 -22.43
CA ILE A 7 12.81 -10.44 -21.65
C ILE A 7 11.61 -10.32 -22.59
N LYS A 8 10.63 -11.21 -22.46
CA LYS A 8 9.40 -11.15 -23.25
C LYS A 8 8.56 -9.95 -22.83
N LYS A 9 8.13 -9.11 -23.78
CA LYS A 9 7.19 -7.98 -23.53
C LYS A 9 5.92 -8.42 -22.81
N THR A 10 5.44 -9.64 -23.09
CA THR A 10 4.27 -10.23 -22.41
C THR A 10 4.49 -10.42 -20.91
N LEU A 11 5.70 -10.75 -20.46
CA LEU A 11 6.03 -10.87 -19.04
C LEU A 11 6.01 -9.50 -18.37
N ILE A 12 6.58 -8.47 -19.00
CA ILE A 12 6.58 -7.09 -18.48
C ILE A 12 5.15 -6.58 -18.28
N ILE A 13 4.27 -6.81 -19.26
CA ILE A 13 2.85 -6.41 -19.16
C ILE A 13 2.15 -7.10 -17.98
N LYS A 14 2.46 -8.37 -17.71
CA LYS A 14 1.88 -9.10 -16.57
C LYS A 14 2.37 -8.57 -15.24
N ILE A 15 3.66 -8.25 -15.13
CA ILE A 15 4.23 -7.64 -13.93
C ILE A 15 3.54 -6.31 -13.65
N LEU A 16 3.42 -5.44 -14.66
CA LEU A 16 2.74 -4.15 -14.52
C LEU A 16 1.27 -4.30 -14.11
N LYS A 17 0.53 -5.23 -14.73
CA LYS A 17 -0.86 -5.51 -14.34
C LYS A 17 -0.95 -6.01 -12.90
N SER A 18 -0.09 -6.93 -12.50
CA SER A 18 -0.05 -7.48 -11.14
C SER A 18 0.31 -6.42 -10.11
N PHE A 19 1.19 -5.48 -10.48
CA PHE A 19 1.55 -4.34 -9.65
C PHE A 19 0.37 -3.41 -9.42
N ILE A 20 -0.33 -3.01 -10.49
CA ILE A 20 -1.52 -2.14 -10.38
C ILE A 20 -2.61 -2.83 -9.54
N ILE A 21 -2.85 -4.13 -9.75
CA ILE A 21 -3.81 -4.89 -8.95
C ILE A 21 -3.39 -4.92 -7.48
N SER A 22 -2.12 -5.19 -7.18
CA SER A 22 -1.61 -5.21 -5.81
C SER A 22 -1.75 -3.86 -5.13
N LEU A 23 -1.42 -2.77 -5.84
CA LEU A 23 -1.57 -1.40 -5.36
C LEU A 23 -3.03 -1.08 -5.02
N LEU A 24 -3.98 -1.45 -5.88
CA LEU A 24 -5.41 -1.24 -5.63
C LEU A 24 -5.91 -2.07 -4.45
N ILE A 25 -5.48 -3.33 -4.34
CA ILE A 25 -5.85 -4.19 -3.21
C ILE A 25 -5.35 -3.58 -1.91
N PHE A 26 -4.07 -3.23 -1.82
CA PHE A 26 -3.51 -2.62 -0.61
C PHE A 26 -4.17 -1.29 -0.27
N PHE A 27 -4.38 -0.42 -1.26
CA PHE A 27 -5.06 0.86 -1.03
C PHE A 27 -6.48 0.68 -0.45
N ILE A 28 -7.24 -0.31 -0.94
CA ILE A 28 -8.56 -0.66 -0.37
C ILE A 28 -8.40 -1.24 1.04
N LEU A 29 -7.40 -2.09 1.26
CA LEU A 29 -7.14 -2.68 2.56
C LEU A 29 -6.76 -1.61 3.61
N GLU A 30 -6.07 -0.53 3.23
CA GLU A 30 -5.83 0.61 4.13
C GLU A 30 -7.11 1.29 4.60
N HIS A 31 -8.27 1.04 4.02
CA HIS A 31 -9.52 1.59 4.58
C HIS A 31 -9.94 0.90 5.88
N PHE A 32 -9.32 -0.23 6.22
CA PHE A 32 -9.59 -1.02 7.42
C PHE A 32 -8.57 -0.81 8.54
N GLY A 33 -7.56 0.05 8.36
CA GLY A 33 -6.66 0.42 9.44
C GLY A 33 -7.31 1.32 10.49
N GLU A 34 -6.61 1.54 11.59
CA GLU A 34 -7.17 2.22 12.76
C GLU A 34 -6.54 3.60 12.96
N PHE A 35 -7.39 4.59 13.24
CA PHE A 35 -6.94 5.92 13.64
C PHE A 35 -6.97 6.05 15.16
N ASN A 36 -5.80 6.32 15.73
CA ASN A 36 -5.60 6.55 17.16
C ASN A 36 -5.29 8.02 17.42
N TYR A 37 -6.11 8.66 18.24
CA TYR A 37 -5.97 10.05 18.64
C TYR A 37 -5.18 10.11 19.95
N LYS A 38 -4.03 10.78 19.94
CA LYS A 38 -3.12 10.87 21.08
C LYS A 38 -2.91 12.32 21.50
N GLU A 39 -2.74 12.54 22.79
CA GLU A 39 -2.50 13.86 23.38
C GLU A 39 -1.13 13.90 24.05
N TYR A 40 -0.42 15.02 23.92
CA TYR A 40 0.85 15.31 24.57
C TYR A 40 0.82 16.73 25.14
N PHE A 41 1.89 17.11 25.84
CA PHE A 41 1.92 18.34 26.66
C PHE A 41 1.58 19.64 25.89
N TRP A 42 1.82 19.69 24.58
CA TRP A 42 1.62 20.89 23.75
C TRP A 42 0.57 20.74 22.65
N GLY A 43 -0.15 19.61 22.60
CA GLY A 43 -1.13 19.40 21.56
C GLY A 43 -1.64 17.98 21.43
N LYS A 44 -2.37 17.75 20.35
CA LYS A 44 -2.89 16.42 19.97
C LYS A 44 -2.27 16.03 18.63
N TYR A 45 -2.11 14.73 18.40
CA TYR A 45 -1.67 14.15 17.13
C TYR A 45 -2.51 12.92 16.79
N VAL A 46 -2.54 12.52 15.52
CA VAL A 46 -3.18 11.30 15.04
C VAL A 46 -2.11 10.34 14.60
N VAL A 47 -2.25 9.08 15.01
CA VAL A 47 -1.50 7.96 14.47
C VAL A 47 -2.49 7.10 13.70
N TYR A 48 -2.23 6.90 12.43
CA TYR A 48 -2.92 5.90 11.63
C TYR A 48 -2.07 4.63 11.61
N ASN A 49 -2.58 3.55 12.18
CA ASN A 49 -1.92 2.25 12.19
C ASN A 49 -2.37 1.47 10.96
N THR A 50 -1.43 1.13 10.08
CA THR A 50 -1.68 0.33 8.89
C THR A 50 -2.00 -1.11 9.29
N LEU A 51 -2.61 -1.87 8.38
CA LEU A 51 -2.89 -3.29 8.61
C LEU A 51 -1.63 -4.14 8.78
N THR A 52 -0.49 -3.65 8.29
CA THR A 52 0.80 -4.33 8.43
C THR A 52 1.60 -3.87 9.65
N SER A 53 0.94 -3.14 10.57
CA SER A 53 1.52 -2.61 11.80
C SER A 53 2.59 -1.53 11.59
N ASN A 54 2.52 -0.80 10.47
CA ASN A 54 3.25 0.45 10.30
C ASN A 54 2.43 1.62 10.87
N ASP A 55 3.10 2.72 11.20
CA ASP A 55 2.48 3.91 11.79
C ASP A 55 2.66 5.13 10.88
N VAL A 56 1.56 5.78 10.53
CA VAL A 56 1.54 7.05 9.81
C VAL A 56 1.11 8.16 10.76
N TYR A 57 1.99 9.13 10.97
CA TYR A 57 1.79 10.22 11.91
C TYR A 57 1.24 11.47 11.21
N SER A 58 0.27 12.15 11.84
CA SER A 58 -0.25 13.44 11.37
C SER A 58 0.76 14.58 11.52
N ASP A 59 1.70 14.43 12.45
CA ASP A 59 2.61 15.48 12.84
C ASP A 59 4.01 14.89 12.86
N ASN A 60 4.56 14.63 11.68
CA ASN A 60 6.00 14.50 11.59
C ASN A 60 6.56 15.90 11.77
N LEU A 61 7.03 16.21 12.98
CA LEU A 61 7.91 17.34 13.31
C LEU A 61 9.11 17.51 12.35
N LEU A 62 9.30 16.61 11.39
CA LEU A 62 10.33 16.69 10.37
C LEU A 62 9.89 16.57 8.91
N LEU A 63 8.77 15.96 8.49
CA LEU A 63 8.67 15.54 7.06
C LEU A 63 7.29 15.34 6.41
N SER A 64 6.14 15.64 7.03
CA SER A 64 4.87 15.56 6.29
C SER A 64 3.92 16.72 6.60
N ASP A 65 3.67 17.56 5.60
CA ASP A 65 2.67 18.65 5.59
C ASP A 65 1.21 18.14 5.67
N ILE A 66 0.98 16.92 6.13
CA ILE A 66 -0.36 16.37 6.32
C ILE A 66 -0.97 17.14 7.50
N LYS A 67 -1.79 18.14 7.18
CA LYS A 67 -2.36 19.03 8.19
C LYS A 67 -3.12 18.23 9.24
N TYR A 68 -2.88 18.59 10.49
CA TYR A 68 -3.62 18.08 11.62
C TYR A 68 -5.12 18.34 11.45
N PRO A 69 -6.02 17.36 11.74
CA PRO A 69 -7.44 17.63 11.79
C PRO A 69 -7.75 18.78 12.75
N VAL A 70 -8.67 19.66 12.34
CA VAL A 70 -9.14 20.76 13.18
C VAL A 70 -9.75 20.16 14.45
N ASN A 71 -9.38 20.68 15.63
CA ASN A 71 -9.81 20.17 16.96
C ASN A 71 -9.33 18.76 17.36
N GLY A 72 -8.46 18.14 16.57
CA GLY A 72 -7.85 16.85 16.87
C GLY A 72 -8.68 15.61 16.60
N TYR A 73 -9.73 15.74 15.78
CA TYR A 73 -10.49 14.62 15.24
C TYR A 73 -10.83 14.87 13.78
N PHE A 74 -10.89 13.83 12.96
CA PHE A 74 -11.32 13.98 11.57
C PHE A 74 -12.80 14.32 11.53
N GLU A 75 -13.13 15.45 10.93
CA GLU A 75 -14.51 15.89 10.70
C GLU A 75 -15.07 15.24 9.42
N THR A 76 -14.20 14.96 8.46
CA THR A 76 -14.60 14.40 7.16
C THR A 76 -13.78 13.20 6.73
N TYR A 77 -14.37 12.37 5.88
CA TYR A 77 -13.67 11.26 5.25
C TYR A 77 -12.49 11.72 4.38
N SER A 78 -12.64 12.86 3.70
CA SER A 78 -11.61 13.44 2.85
C SER A 78 -10.33 13.80 3.61
N GLU A 79 -10.42 14.13 4.89
CA GLU A 79 -9.26 14.39 5.75
C GLU A 79 -8.46 13.12 6.07
N LYS A 80 -9.11 11.94 6.02
CA LYS A 80 -8.45 10.64 6.21
C LYS A 80 -7.70 10.17 4.97
N PHE A 81 -8.12 10.63 3.78
CA PHE A 81 -7.58 10.17 2.51
C PHE A 81 -6.05 10.28 2.38
N PRO A 82 -5.40 11.39 2.78
CA PRO A 82 -3.93 11.49 2.74
C PRO A 82 -3.23 10.42 3.58
N TYR A 83 -3.84 9.97 4.69
CA TYR A 83 -3.28 8.95 5.56
C TYR A 83 -3.33 7.57 4.89
N TYR A 84 -4.42 7.21 4.22
CA TYR A 84 -4.50 5.96 3.45
C TYR A 84 -3.47 5.93 2.32
N PHE A 85 -3.28 7.06 1.64
CA PHE A 85 -2.28 7.16 0.59
C PHE A 85 -0.85 7.02 1.14
N GLN A 86 -0.53 7.72 2.23
CA GLN A 86 0.76 7.61 2.88
C GLN A 86 1.01 6.19 3.40
N ALA A 87 0.01 5.56 4.02
CA ALA A 87 0.09 4.19 4.49
C ALA A 87 0.36 3.19 3.36
N THR A 88 -0.29 3.38 2.21
CA THR A 88 -0.03 2.57 1.01
C THR A 88 1.43 2.70 0.56
N ILE A 89 2.05 3.87 0.75
CA ILE A 89 3.48 4.10 0.47
C ILE A 89 4.36 3.41 1.51
N GLU A 90 4.04 3.51 2.80
CA GLU A 90 4.78 2.80 3.86
C GLU A 90 4.75 1.27 3.63
N ASP A 91 3.65 0.76 3.09
CA ASP A 91 3.42 -0.67 2.84
C ASP A 91 3.91 -1.14 1.46
N ILE A 92 4.71 -0.33 0.75
CA ILE A 92 5.16 -0.62 -0.62
C ILE A 92 5.89 -1.97 -0.77
N LEU A 93 6.62 -2.42 0.26
CA LEU A 93 7.30 -3.72 0.24
C LEU A 93 6.30 -4.88 0.15
N TYR A 94 5.17 -4.79 0.85
CA TYR A 94 4.11 -5.80 0.80
C TYR A 94 3.38 -5.77 -0.55
N ILE A 95 3.25 -4.60 -1.16
CA ILE A 95 2.74 -4.45 -2.53
C ILE A 95 3.66 -5.16 -3.54
N PHE A 96 4.98 -5.00 -3.42
CA PHE A 96 5.93 -5.74 -4.25
C PHE A 96 5.87 -7.25 -4.02
N ALA A 97 5.75 -7.69 -2.77
CA ALA A 97 5.60 -9.11 -2.44
C ALA A 97 4.33 -9.71 -3.08
N LEU A 98 3.18 -9.04 -2.94
CA LEU A 98 1.93 -9.47 -3.56
C LEU A 98 2.02 -9.44 -5.10
N THR A 99 2.73 -8.47 -5.67
CA THR A 99 2.97 -8.39 -7.13
C THR A 99 3.70 -9.62 -7.65
N ILE A 100 4.72 -10.08 -6.92
CA ILE A 100 5.47 -11.29 -7.27
C ILE A 100 4.55 -12.52 -7.20
N ILE A 101 3.77 -12.66 -6.11
CA ILE A 101 2.83 -13.77 -5.92
C ILE A 101 1.79 -13.81 -7.06
N LEU A 102 1.14 -12.68 -7.36
CA LEU A 102 0.15 -12.59 -8.43
C LEU A 102 0.76 -12.87 -9.81
N THR A 103 1.97 -12.36 -10.08
CA THR A 103 2.68 -12.64 -11.33
C THR A 103 2.97 -14.13 -11.48
N LEU A 104 3.37 -14.80 -10.39
CA LEU A 104 3.60 -16.25 -10.38
C LEU A 104 2.30 -17.01 -10.62
N ILE A 105 1.21 -16.66 -9.94
CA ILE A 105 -0.11 -17.30 -10.12
C ILE A 105 -0.59 -17.17 -11.57
N ILE A 106 -0.56 -15.95 -12.14
CA ILE A 106 -0.97 -15.71 -13.53
C ILE A 106 -0.11 -16.51 -14.49
N THR A 107 1.22 -16.51 -14.30
CA THR A 107 2.15 -17.23 -15.17
C THR A 107 1.98 -18.75 -15.05
N PHE A 108 1.67 -19.25 -13.86
CA PHE A 108 1.43 -20.66 -13.60
C PHE A 108 0.13 -21.12 -14.27
N ASN A 109 -0.98 -20.40 -14.05
CA ASN A 109 -2.30 -20.75 -14.58
C ASN A 109 -2.36 -20.75 -16.12
N GLU A 110 -1.55 -19.94 -16.78
CA GLU A 110 -1.45 -19.98 -18.25
C GLU A 110 -0.70 -21.21 -18.78
N LYS A 111 0.29 -21.72 -18.02
CA LYS A 111 1.09 -22.88 -18.45
C LYS A 111 0.45 -24.20 -18.07
N PHE A 112 -0.24 -24.24 -16.93
CA PHE A 112 -0.83 -25.46 -16.38
C PHE A 112 -2.35 -25.35 -16.42
N LYS A 113 -2.98 -26.11 -17.32
CA LYS A 113 -4.43 -26.31 -17.28
C LYS A 113 -4.75 -27.33 -16.20
N PHE A 114 -5.29 -26.87 -15.08
CA PHE A 114 -5.82 -27.76 -14.06
C PHE A 114 -6.98 -28.57 -14.66
N LYS A 115 -6.81 -29.89 -14.75
CA LYS A 115 -7.90 -30.84 -14.95
C LYS A 115 -8.17 -31.49 -13.60
N ILE A 116 -9.36 -31.26 -13.06
CA ILE A 116 -9.88 -32.01 -11.92
C ILE A 116 -10.57 -33.24 -12.54
N ASN A 117 -10.08 -34.44 -12.23
CA ASN A 117 -10.70 -35.71 -12.60
C ASN A 117 -11.56 -36.22 -11.44
#